data_AF-A0A536NDS8-F1
#
_entry.id   AF-A0A536NDS8-F1
#
_cell.length_a   1.000
_cell.length_b   1.000
_cell.length_c   1.000
_cell.angle_alpha   90.00
_cell.angle_beta   90.00
_cell.angle_gamma   90.00
#
_symmetry.space_group_name_H-M   'P 1'
#
loop_
_entity.id
_entity.type
_entity.pdbx_description
1 polymer ?
#
loop_
_entity_poly.entity_id
_entity_poly.type
_entity_poly.pdbx_seq_one_letter_code
_entity_poly.pdbx_strand_id
1 'polypeptide(L)'
;MSPHVITVTEDTGIDEAARLMAGERIRRVPVIKRGKMVGLLSRSDVLDFFAKTRWTCNVCGRWERGLERPERCFSCSSTDIHLERADPGH
;
A
#
# COMPACT_ATOMS: atom_id res chain seq x y z
N MET A 1 3.14 -11.42 -29.11
CA MET A 1 2.75 -10.15 -28.46
C MET A 1 1.53 -10.42 -27.61
N SER A 2 1.54 -10.10 -26.31
CA SER A 2 0.35 -10.23 -25.47
C SER A 2 -0.37 -8.88 -25.45
N PRO A 3 -1.62 -8.77 -25.95
CA PRO A 3 -2.28 -7.48 -26.15
C PRO A 3 -2.87 -6.87 -24.86
N HIS A 4 -2.67 -7.47 -23.70
CA HIS A 4 -3.27 -7.03 -22.44
C HIS A 4 -2.19 -6.71 -21.42
N VAL A 5 -1.79 -5.43 -21.38
CA VAL A 5 -0.94 -4.91 -20.32
C VAL A 5 -1.85 -4.59 -19.14
N ILE A 6 -1.62 -5.26 -18.01
CA ILE A 6 -2.33 -4.98 -16.76
C ILE A 6 -1.80 -3.67 -16.21
N THR A 7 -2.71 -2.75 -15.87
CA THR A 7 -2.39 -1.40 -15.37
C THR A 7 -3.29 -1.03 -14.21
N VAL A 8 -2.82 -0.13 -13.35
CA VAL A 8 -3.60 0.46 -12.25
C VAL A 8 -3.75 1.97 -12.44
N THR A 9 -4.65 2.60 -11.69
CA THR A 9 -4.78 4.07 -11.68
C THR A 9 -4.00 4.66 -10.51
N GLU A 10 -3.84 5.99 -10.49
CA GLU A 10 -3.23 6.70 -9.35
C GLU A 10 -4.06 6.61 -8.05
N ASP A 11 -5.35 6.28 -8.18
CA ASP A 11 -6.28 6.15 -7.07
C ASP A 11 -6.33 4.71 -6.52
N THR A 12 -5.71 3.74 -7.20
CA THR A 12 -5.65 2.35 -6.76
C THR A 12 -4.84 2.25 -5.46
N GLY A 13 -5.45 1.66 -4.43
CA GLY A 13 -4.78 1.42 -3.15
C GLY A 13 -3.56 0.51 -3.30
N ILE A 14 -2.54 0.72 -2.46
CA ILE A 14 -1.31 -0.08 -2.52
C ILE A 14 -1.55 -1.55 -2.18
N ASP A 15 -2.53 -1.83 -1.33
CA ASP A 15 -3.03 -3.16 -1.00
C ASP A 15 -3.65 -3.86 -2.22
N GLU A 16 -4.49 -3.15 -2.98
CA GLU A 16 -5.12 -3.65 -4.20
C GLU A 16 -4.07 -3.90 -5.28
N ALA A 17 -3.15 -2.96 -5.49
CA ALA A 17 -2.05 -3.12 -6.42
C ALA A 17 -1.17 -4.32 -6.05
N ALA A 18 -0.86 -4.50 -4.76
CA ALA A 18 -0.10 -5.66 -4.28
C ALA A 18 -0.84 -6.98 -4.54
N ARG A 19 -2.15 -7.04 -4.28
CA ARG A 19 -3.00 -8.20 -4.58
C ARG A 19 -3.00 -8.53 -6.07
N LEU A 20 -3.19 -7.52 -6.93
CA LEU A 20 -3.16 -7.66 -8.38
C LEU A 20 -1.81 -8.20 -8.85
N MET A 21 -0.70 -7.61 -8.39
CA MET A 21 0.65 -8.04 -8.74
C MET A 21 0.93 -9.49 -8.33
N ALA A 22 0.46 -9.89 -7.14
CA ALA A 22 0.59 -11.26 -6.65
C ALA A 22 -0.26 -12.25 -7.46
N GLY A 23 -1.52 -11.92 -7.73
CA GLY A 23 -2.45 -12.75 -8.49
C GLY A 23 -1.98 -12.99 -9.93
N GLU A 24 -1.54 -11.93 -10.60
CA GLU A 24 -1.08 -11.95 -11.98
C GLU A 24 0.39 -12.36 -12.13
N ARG A 25 1.08 -12.58 -10.99
CA ARG A 25 2.51 -12.94 -10.92
C ARG A 25 3.43 -11.94 -11.64
N ILE A 26 3.02 -10.67 -11.70
CA ILE A 26 3.79 -9.58 -12.29
C ILE A 26 4.62 -8.86 -11.24
N ARG A 27 5.85 -8.48 -11.60
CA ARG A 27 6.77 -7.79 -10.68
C ARG A 27 6.60 -6.28 -10.66
N ARG A 28 5.96 -5.73 -11.69
CA ARG A 28 5.76 -4.29 -11.90
C ARG A 28 4.42 -4.08 -12.59
N VAL A 29 3.75 -2.99 -12.26
CA VAL A 29 2.49 -2.57 -12.86
C VAL A 29 2.55 -1.09 -13.23
N PRO A 30 2.26 -0.70 -14.48
CA PRO A 30 2.17 0.69 -14.87
C PRO A 30 1.00 1.41 -14.16
N VAL A 31 1.25 2.65 -13.77
CA VAL A 31 0.24 3.55 -13.21
C VAL A 31 -0.22 4.51 -14.31
N ILE A 32 -1.52 4.54 -14.59
CA ILE A 32 -2.14 5.35 -15.64
C ILE A 32 -3.03 6.43 -15.01
N LYS A 33 -2.89 7.67 -15.49
CA LYS A 33 -3.79 8.79 -15.17
C LYS A 33 -4.29 9.40 -16.47
N ARG A 34 -5.61 9.46 -16.63
CA ARG A 34 -6.27 10.08 -17.81
C ARG A 34 -5.67 9.57 -19.15
N GLY A 35 -5.50 8.25 -19.26
CA GLY A 35 -4.98 7.59 -20.46
C GLY A 35 -3.47 7.74 -20.70
N LYS A 36 -2.71 8.33 -19.77
CA LYS A 36 -1.25 8.48 -19.87
C LYS A 36 -0.54 7.71 -18.76
N MET A 37 0.56 7.05 -19.10
CA MET A 37 1.45 6.44 -18.09
C MET A 37 2.14 7.54 -17.30
N VAL A 38 1.92 7.54 -15.98
CA VAL A 38 2.49 8.53 -15.05
C VAL A 38 3.51 7.93 -14.09
N GLY A 39 3.59 6.60 -14.01
CA GLY A 39 4.55 5.94 -13.14
C GLY A 39 4.59 4.43 -13.33
N LEU A 40 5.46 3.80 -12.55
CA LEU A 40 5.65 2.36 -12.50
C LEU A 40 5.75 1.95 -11.04
N LEU A 41 4.85 1.07 -10.58
CA LEU A 41 4.90 0.50 -9.24
C LEU A 41 5.55 -0.88 -9.32
N SER A 42 6.55 -1.14 -8.49
CA SER A 42 7.23 -2.43 -8.41
C SER A 42 6.96 -3.13 -7.08
N ARG A 43 7.18 -4.46 -7.06
CA ARG A 43 7.08 -5.24 -5.82
C ARG A 43 8.04 -4.74 -4.74
N SER A 44 9.21 -4.24 -5.14
CA SER A 44 10.18 -3.66 -4.20
C SER A 44 9.65 -2.38 -3.57
N ASP A 45 8.90 -1.55 -4.31
CA ASP A 45 8.28 -0.33 -3.77
C ASP A 45 7.19 -0.68 -2.75
N VAL A 46 6.39 -1.71 -3.02
CA VAL A 46 5.39 -2.24 -2.07
C VAL A 46 6.07 -2.74 -0.79
N LEU A 47 7.17 -3.50 -0.91
CA LEU A 47 7.92 -4.00 0.23
C LEU A 47 8.57 -2.86 1.03
N ASP A 48 9.13 -1.86 0.34
CA ASP A 48 9.74 -0.69 0.97
C ASP A 48 8.71 0.12 1.74
N PHE A 49 7.53 0.34 1.16
CA PHE A 49 6.40 0.98 1.83
C PHE A 49 5.98 0.20 3.08
N PHE A 50 5.81 -1.13 2.97
CA PHE A 50 5.45 -1.97 4.12
C PHE A 50 6.50 -1.91 5.24
N ALA A 51 7.79 -1.90 4.89
CA ALA A 51 8.87 -1.84 5.86
C ALA A 51 8.93 -0.48 6.58
N LYS A 52 8.63 0.62 5.88
CA LYS A 52 8.78 2.01 6.37
C LYS A 52 7.49 2.61 6.92
N THR A 53 6.37 1.91 6.87
CA THR A 53 5.10 2.44 7.37
C THR A 53 4.46 1.51 8.41
N ARG A 54 3.65 2.12 9.28
CA ARG A 54 2.81 1.44 10.25
C ARG A 54 1.53 2.25 10.48
N TRP A 55 0.46 1.57 10.87
CA TRP A 55 -0.75 2.22 11.35
C TRP A 55 -0.63 2.42 12.85
N THR A 56 -0.78 3.66 13.33
CA THR A 56 -0.65 4.01 14.74
C THR A 56 -1.95 4.64 15.24
N CYS A 57 -2.45 4.16 16.37
CA CYS A 57 -3.61 4.73 17.03
C CYS A 57 -3.23 6.01 17.79
N ASN A 58 -3.96 7.10 17.54
CA ASN A 58 -3.75 8.38 18.23
C ASN A 58 -4.19 8.35 19.70
N VAL A 59 -5.03 7.38 20.09
CA VAL A 59 -5.59 7.31 21.45
C VAL A 59 -4.65 6.56 22.41
N CYS A 60 -4.20 5.36 22.05
CA CYS A 60 -3.37 4.53 22.94
C CYS A 60 -1.93 4.31 22.45
N GLY A 61 -1.56 4.86 21.29
CA GLY A 61 -0.21 4.72 20.71
C GLY A 61 0.11 3.32 20.17
N ARG A 62 -0.85 2.38 20.22
CA ARG A 62 -0.63 1.05 19.67
C ARG A 62 -0.55 1.09 18.16
N TRP A 63 0.37 0.29 17.61
CA TRP A 63 0.59 0.21 16.17
C TRP A 63 0.54 -1.22 15.63
N GLU A 64 0.26 -1.31 14.34
CA GLU A 64 0.36 -2.54 13.55
C GLU A 64 0.85 -2.26 12.14
N ARG A 65 1.43 -3.28 11.49
CA ARG A 65 1.86 -3.20 10.10
C ARG A 65 0.82 -3.84 9.20
N GLY A 66 0.48 -3.14 8.12
CA GLY A 66 -0.47 -3.61 7.12
C GLY A 66 -0.50 -2.65 5.94
N LEU A 67 -0.81 -3.18 4.76
CA LEU A 67 -1.08 -2.34 3.58
C LEU A 67 -2.46 -1.70 3.67
N GLU A 68 -3.40 -2.37 4.32
CA GLU A 68 -4.77 -1.90 4.53
C GLU A 68 -4.89 -1.16 5.86
N ARG A 69 -5.67 -0.08 5.85
CA ARG A 69 -6.00 0.67 7.07
C ARG A 69 -6.91 -0.19 7.97
N PRO A 70 -6.56 -0.38 9.25
CA PRO A 70 -7.45 -1.04 10.20
C PRO A 70 -8.72 -0.20 10.42
N GLU A 71 -9.88 -0.85 10.52
CA GLU A 71 -11.12 -0.15 10.85
C GLU A 71 -11.11 0.40 12.28
N ARG A 72 -10.48 -0.33 13.20
CA ARG A 72 -10.42 -0.03 14.63
C ARG A 72 -9.09 -0.50 15.22
N CYS A 73 -8.61 0.20 16.24
CA CYS A 73 -7.44 -0.18 17.00
C CYS A 73 -7.73 -1.49 17.76
N PHE A 74 -6.89 -2.51 17.58
CA PHE A 74 -7.05 -3.81 18.26
C PHE A 74 -6.86 -3.76 19.79
N SER A 75 -6.40 -2.64 20.35
CA SER A 75 -6.22 -2.49 21.80
C SER A 75 -7.28 -1.62 22.47
N CYS A 76 -7.75 -0.54 21.84
CA CYS A 76 -8.71 0.38 22.47
C CYS A 76 -10.00 0.60 21.65
N SER A 77 -10.13 -0.06 20.50
CA SER A 77 -11.28 0.04 19.59
C SER A 77 -11.54 1.41 18.96
N SER A 78 -10.67 2.41 19.18
CA SER A 78 -10.76 3.71 18.51
C SER A 78 -10.58 3.57 16.99
N THR A 79 -11.28 4.41 16.22
CA THR A 79 -11.15 4.54 14.76
C THR A 79 -10.11 5.60 14.35
N ASP A 80 -9.60 6.36 15.33
CA ASP A 80 -8.59 7.40 15.11
C ASP A 80 -7.19 6.76 14.99
N ILE A 81 -6.88 6.41 13.74
CA ILE A 81 -5.68 5.68 13.33
C ILE A 81 -5.10 6.40 12.12
N HIS A 82 -3.80 6.67 12.17
CA HIS A 82 -3.08 7.33 11.09
C HIS A 82 -1.95 6.44 10.57
N LEU A 83 -1.57 6.68 9.31
CA LEU A 83 -0.38 6.07 8.74
C LEU A 83 0.83 6.88 9.19
N GLU A 84 1.74 6.23 9.89
CA GLU A 84 2.99 6.79 10.36
C GLU A 84 4.15 6.23 9.52
N ARG A 85 5.07 7.09 9.11
CA ARG A 85 6.35 6.64 8.57
C ARG A 85 7.25 6.26 9.74
N ALA A 86 7.48 4.97 9.91
CA ALA A 86 8.44 4.46 10.86
C ALA A 86 9.84 4.75 10.32
N ASP A 87 10.60 5.58 11.02
CA ASP A 87 12.00 5.85 10.69
C ASP A 87 12.79 4.54 10.82
N PRO A 88 13.50 4.04 9.78
CA PRO A 88 14.17 2.74 9.80
C PRO A 88 15.45 2.71 10.68
N GLY A 89 15.52 3.50 11.75
CA GLY A 89 16.75 3.79 12.48
C GLY A 89 16.67 3.88 14.01
N HIS A 90 15.63 3.33 14.65
CA HIS A 90 15.62 3.03 16.10
C HIS A 90 15.17 1.59 16.34
#